data_AF-A0A2G6G452-F1
#
_entry.id   AF-A0A2G6G452-F1
#
_cell.length_a   1.000
_cell.length_b   1.000
_cell.length_c   1.000
_cell.angle_alpha   90.00
_cell.angle_beta   90.00
_cell.angle_gamma   90.00
#
_symmetry.space_group_name_H-M   'P 1'
#
loop_
_entity.id
_entity.type
_entity.pdbx_description
1 polymer ?
#
loop_
_entity_poly.entity_id
_entity_poly.type
_entity_poly.pdbx_seq_one_letter_code
_entity_poly.pdbx_strand_id
1 'polypeptide(L)' 'MGFDINRAREVHFTRMQQALEEGLTNINLARTPEEADAARQRAKAKIEELNKRFEEAFPEETTAS' A
#
# COMPACT_ATOMS: atom_id res chain seq x y z
N MET A 1 12.58 -9.81 -21.04
CA MET A 1 12.54 -9.58 -19.57
C MET A 1 11.53 -8.50 -19.12
N GLY A 2 10.68 -7.92 -19.99
CA GLY A 2 9.73 -6.87 -19.59
C GLY A 2 8.33 -7.33 -19.16
N PHE A 3 8.01 -8.62 -19.23
CA PHE A 3 6.66 -9.13 -18.92
C PHE A 3 6.44 -9.29 -17.41
N ASP A 4 7.50 -9.62 -16.65
CA ASP A 4 7.42 -9.89 -15.22
C ASP A 4 7.24 -8.63 -14.37
N ILE A 5 7.86 -7.51 -14.76
CA ILE A 5 7.79 -6.26 -14.00
C ILE A 5 6.44 -5.55 -14.12
N ASN A 6 5.82 -5.59 -15.31
CA ASN A 6 4.49 -5.00 -15.50
C ASN A 6 3.43 -5.76 -14.69
N ARG A 7 3.51 -7.09 -14.66
CA ARG A 7 2.66 -7.92 -13.80
C ARG A 7 2.92 -7.66 -12.31
N ALA A 8 4.17 -7.49 -11.91
CA ALA A 8 4.51 -7.17 -10.52
C ALA A 8 4.00 -5.79 -10.09
N ARG A 9 4.07 -4.78 -10.98
CA ARG A 9 3.47 -3.46 -10.78
C ARG A 9 1.96 -3.55 -10.62
N GLU A 10 1.27 -4.29 -11.49
CA GLU A 10 -0.19 -4.47 -11.40
C GLU A 10 -0.60 -5.10 -10.06
N VAL A 11 0.12 -6.14 -9.64
CA VAL A 11 -0.09 -6.79 -8.32
C VAL A 11 0.19 -5.81 -7.18
N HIS A 12 1.26 -5.01 -7.28
CA HIS A 12 1.59 -3.99 -6.29
C HIS A 12 0.49 -2.94 -6.15
N PHE A 13 0.05 -2.35 -7.26
CA PHE A 13 -1.03 -1.36 -7.26
C PHE A 13 -2.35 -1.94 -6.75
N THR A 14 -2.67 -3.19 -7.11
CA THR A 14 -3.86 -3.88 -6.58
C THR A 14 -3.79 -4.02 -5.06
N ARG A 15 -2.65 -4.42 -4.51
CA ARG A 15 -2.46 -4.55 -3.06
C ARG A 15 -2.52 -3.20 -2.34
N MET A 16 -1.98 -2.14 -2.95
CA MET A 16 -2.08 -0.79 -2.41
C MET A 16 -3.53 -0.29 -2.39
N GLN A 17 -4.28 -0.51 -3.47
CA GLN A 17 -5.70 -0.15 -3.54
C GLN A 17 -6.50 -0.88 -2.46
N GLN A 18 -6.28 -2.18 -2.28
CA GLN A 18 -6.94 -2.96 -1.23
C GLN A 18 -6.60 -2.43 0.17
N ALA A 19 -5.32 -2.13 0.44
CA ALA A 19 -4.91 -1.58 1.74
C ALA A 19 -5.56 -0.21 2.02
N LEU A 20 -5.73 0.61 0.97
CA LEU A 20 -6.42 1.89 1.07
C LEU A 20 -7.93 1.71 1.32
N GLU A 21 -8.61 0.84 0.57
CA GLU A 21 -10.03 0.54 0.73
C GLU A 21 -10.34 -0.04 2.12
N GLU A 22 -9.51 -0.97 2.59
CA GLU A 22 -9.58 -1.50 3.97
C GLU A 22 -9.42 -0.37 5.00
N GLY A 23 -8.43 0.50 4.81
CA GLY A 23 -8.18 1.65 5.67
C GLY A 23 -9.36 2.60 5.76
N LEU A 24 -9.89 3.02 4.60
CA LEU A 24 -11.05 3.91 4.50
C LEU A 24 -12.30 3.28 5.10
N THR A 25 -12.52 1.98 4.87
CA THR A 25 -13.63 1.24 5.47
C THR A 25 -13.52 1.24 6.99
N ASN A 26 -12.35 0.96 7.54
CA ASN A 26 -12.13 0.96 8.98
C ASN A 26 -12.26 2.36 9.60
N ILE A 27 -11.85 3.41 8.90
CA ILE A 27 -12.06 4.80 9.32
C ILE A 27 -13.55 5.12 9.36
N ASN A 28 -14.32 4.72 8.34
CA ASN A 28 -15.77 4.96 8.28
C ASN A 28 -16.54 4.17 9.35
N LEU A 29 -16.04 3.01 9.78
CA LEU A 29 -16.63 2.18 10.83
C LEU A 29 -16.22 2.62 12.24
N ALA A 30 -15.22 3.49 12.38
CA ALA A 30 -14.75 3.97 13.67
C ALA A 30 -15.85 4.73 14.41
N ARG A 31 -15.99 4.47 15.71
CA ARG A 31 -16.97 5.12 16.58
C ARG A 31 -16.37 6.30 17.34
N THR A 32 -15.05 6.40 17.34
CA THR A 32 -14.27 7.44 18.02
C THR A 32 -13.17 7.99 17.11
N PRO A 33 -12.74 9.26 17.33
CA PRO A 33 -11.59 9.81 16.63
C PRO A 33 -10.31 8.98 16.79
N GLU A 34 -10.08 8.39 17.96
CA GLU A 34 -8.92 7.54 18.26
C GLU A 34 -8.94 6.25 17.44
N GLU A 35 -10.10 5.61 17.29
CA GLU A 35 -10.26 4.43 16.43
C GLU A 35 -10.03 4.78 14.95
N ALA A 36 -10.48 5.95 14.51
CA ALA A 36 -10.26 6.45 13.15
C ALA A 36 -8.77 6.71 12.89
N ASP A 37 -8.06 7.34 13.84
CA ASP A 37 -6.61 7.55 13.69
C ASP A 37 -5.86 6.21 13.74
N ALA A 38 -6.24 5.27 14.62
CA ALA A 38 -5.66 3.94 14.63
C ALA A 38 -5.89 3.16 13.31
N ALA A 39 -7.06 3.31 12.69
CA ALA A 39 -7.33 2.76 11.35
C ALA A 39 -6.46 3.41 10.27
N ARG A 40 -6.33 4.75 10.30
CA ARG A 40 -5.45 5.52 9.41
C ARG A 40 -3.98 5.12 9.53
N GLN A 41 -3.45 5.01 10.75
CA GLN A 41 -2.06 4.62 10.99
C GLN A 41 -1.79 3.19 10.49
N ARG A 42 -2.73 2.26 10.70
CA ARG A 42 -2.62 0.89 10.17
C ARG A 42 -2.59 0.85 8.65
N ALA A 43 -3.48 1.61 7.99
CA ALA A 43 -3.51 1.71 6.54
C ALA A 43 -2.20 2.30 5.98
N LYS A 44 -1.71 3.38 6.61
CA LYS A 44 -0.43 4.01 6.26
C LYS A 44 0.73 3.02 6.37
N ALA A 45 0.87 2.35 7.51
CA ALA A 45 1.94 1.38 7.74
C ALA A 45 1.92 0.23 6.72
N LYS A 46 0.72 -0.25 6.35
CA LYS A 46 0.56 -1.32 5.36
C LYS A 46 0.95 -0.85 3.94
N ILE A 47 0.64 0.39 3.57
CA ILE A 47 1.07 0.97 2.29
C ILE A 47 2.59 1.16 2.26
N GLU A 48 3.18 1.68 3.33
CA GLU A 48 4.64 1.83 3.45
C GLU A 48 5.36 0.47 3.35
N GLU A 49 4.83 -0.56 3.99
CA GLU A 49 5.37 -1.92 3.89
C GLU A 49 5.28 -2.46 2.45
N LEU A 50 4.15 -2.26 1.76
CA LEU A 50 4.00 -2.68 0.37
C LEU A 50 4.99 -1.96 -0.54
N ASN A 51 5.16 -0.65 -0.37
CA ASN A 51 6.15 0.12 -1.14
C ASN A 51 7.56 -0.39 -0.90
N LYS A 52 7.96 -0.57 0.36
CA LYS A 52 9.28 -1.10 0.70
C LYS A 52 9.54 -2.47 0.05
N ARG A 53 8.55 -3.38 0.12
CA ARG A 53 8.67 -4.71 -0.53
C ARG A 53 8.81 -4.61 -2.05
N PHE A 54 8.14 -3.63 -2.68
CA PHE A 54 8.24 -3.41 -4.11
C PHE A 54 9.61 -2.82 -4.49
N GLU A 55 10.10 -1.84 -3.74
CA GLU A 55 11.43 -1.25 -3.92
C GLU A 55 12.55 -2.28 -3.73
N GLU A 56 12.45 -3.14 -2.71
CA GLU A 56 13.40 -4.24 -2.49
C GLU A 56 13.40 -5.26 -3.64
N ALA A 57 12.24 -5.52 -4.24
CA ALA A 57 12.11 -6.44 -5.37
C ALA A 57 12.52 -5.81 -6.71
N PHE A 58 12.41 -4.48 -6.84
CA PHE A 58 12.65 -3.74 -8.08
C PHE A 58 13.43 -2.42 -7.81
N PRO A 59 14.68 -2.49 -7.34
CA PRO A 59 15.43 -1.31 -6.90
C PRO A 59 15.76 -0.34 -8.06
N GLU A 60 15.94 -0.86 -9.29
CA GLU A 60 16.26 -0.05 -10.48
C GLU A 60 15.10 0.86 -10.92
N GLU A 61 13.88 0.55 -10.50
CA GLU A 61 12.68 1.35 -10.79
C GLU A 61 12.52 2.56 -9.87
N THR A 62 13.21 2.57 -8.73
CA THR A 62 13.10 3.64 -7.71
C THR A 62 14.23 4.67 -7.83
N THR A 63 15.37 4.31 -8.44
CA THR A 63 16.54 5.19 -8.62
C THR A 63 16.47 6.13 -9.84
N ALA A 64 15.37 6.13 -10.60
CA ALA A 64 15.23 6.92 -11.83
C ALA A 64 14.48 8.26 -11.66
N SER A 65 14.36 8.81 -10.44
CA SER A 65 13.80 10.15 -10.18
C SER A 65 14.88 11.19 -9.87
#